data_AF-A0A436EWY4-F1
#
_entry.id   AF-A0A436EWY4-F1
#
_cell.length_a   1.000
_cell.length_b   1.000
_cell.length_c   1.000
_cell.angle_alpha   90.00
_cell.angle_beta   90.00
_cell.angle_gamma   90.00
#
_symmetry.space_group_name_H-M   'P 1'
#
loop_
_entity.id
_entity.type
_entity.pdbx_description
1 polymer ?
#
loop_
_entity_poly.entity_id
_entity_poly.type
_entity_poly.pdbx_seq_one_letter_code
_entity_poly.pdbx_strand_id
1 'polypeptide(L)'
;LHDGLAEILHSAMPHEAAVEQTFVNKDAVATLKLGQARGIAMLVPARAGLVVAEYAPNAVKKAVIGVGHGDKKQIHMMVKVLLPKAVFDTEHAADALAIAICHAHHRQSVAYRMALAG
;
A
#
# COMPACT_ATOMS: atom_id res chain seq x y z
N LEU A 1 14.48 4.22 7.84
CA LEU A 1 13.47 3.52 7.02
C LEU A 1 13.69 2.01 7.06
N HIS A 2 14.85 1.51 6.64
CA HIS A 2 15.16 0.07 6.64
C HIS A 2 14.87 -0.59 8.00
N ASP A 3 15.52 -0.13 9.06
CA ASP A 3 15.44 -0.79 10.38
C ASP A 3 14.02 -0.73 10.96
N GLY A 4 13.36 0.42 10.84
CA GLY A 4 11.96 0.55 11.29
C GLY A 4 11.00 -0.35 10.53
N LEU A 5 11.17 -0.54 9.21
CA LEU A 5 10.38 -1.51 8.47
C LEU A 5 10.71 -2.95 8.87
N ALA A 6 11.98 -3.28 9.08
CA ALA A 6 12.38 -4.61 9.52
C ALA A 6 11.79 -4.95 10.90
N GLU A 7 11.74 -3.99 11.82
CA GLU A 7 11.11 -4.13 13.13
C GLU A 7 9.59 -4.36 13.02
N ILE A 8 8.91 -3.61 12.16
CA ILE A 8 7.47 -3.81 11.91
C ILE A 8 7.21 -5.19 11.29
N LEU A 9 8.02 -5.64 10.33
CA LEU A 9 7.89 -6.96 9.73
C LEU A 9 8.08 -8.07 10.77
N HIS A 10 9.07 -7.92 11.64
CA HIS A 10 9.35 -8.90 12.70
C HIS A 10 8.22 -8.96 13.74
N SER A 11 7.68 -7.81 14.14
CA SER A 11 6.62 -7.75 15.15
C SER A 11 5.24 -8.14 14.61
N ALA A 12 4.90 -7.72 13.39
CA ALA A 12 3.59 -7.96 12.80
C ALA A 12 3.50 -9.29 12.03
N MET A 13 4.64 -9.88 11.65
CA MET A 13 4.73 -11.13 10.86
C MET A 13 3.73 -11.19 9.68
N PRO A 14 3.73 -10.19 8.77
CA PRO A 14 2.81 -10.20 7.65
C PRO A 14 3.16 -11.29 6.63
N HIS A 15 2.15 -11.76 5.90
CA HIS A 15 2.32 -12.77 4.85
C HIS A 15 2.67 -12.15 3.48
N GLU A 16 2.20 -10.92 3.24
CA GLU A 16 2.31 -10.20 1.98
C GLU A 16 2.53 -8.71 2.30
N ALA A 17 3.16 -7.98 1.39
CA ALA A 17 3.35 -6.54 1.48
C ALA A 17 2.77 -5.85 0.24
N ALA A 18 2.32 -4.61 0.41
CA ALA A 18 1.79 -3.81 -0.69
C ALA A 18 2.32 -2.38 -0.63
N VAL A 19 2.58 -1.81 -1.80
CA VAL A 19 3.08 -0.44 -1.97
C VAL A 19 2.35 0.27 -3.10
N GLU A 20 2.13 1.57 -2.94
CA GLU A 20 1.60 2.39 -4.03
C GLU A 20 2.67 2.58 -5.12
N GLN A 21 2.22 2.60 -6.37
CA GLN A 21 3.01 3.04 -7.52
C GLN A 21 3.14 4.56 -7.50
N THR A 22 4.37 5.04 -7.57
CA THR A 22 4.63 6.48 -7.63
C THR A 22 4.79 6.91 -9.08
N PHE A 23 4.03 7.92 -9.49
CA PHE A 23 4.22 8.59 -10.77
C PHE A 23 5.24 9.71 -10.64
N VAL A 24 5.95 9.99 -11.74
CA VAL A 24 6.97 11.06 -11.83
C VAL A 24 6.34 12.38 -11.40
N ASN A 25 6.93 13.00 -10.38
CA ASN A 25 6.46 14.29 -9.86
C ASN A 25 7.07 15.43 -10.69
N LYS A 26 6.47 16.63 -10.64
CA LYS A 26 7.01 17.80 -11.38
C LYS A 26 8.41 18.20 -10.92
N ASP A 27 8.75 17.89 -9.66
CA ASP A 27 10.05 18.12 -9.06
C ASP A 27 10.89 16.82 -9.10
N ALA A 28 11.99 16.86 -9.86
CA ALA A 28 12.91 15.74 -10.02
C ALA A 28 13.64 15.36 -8.73
N VAL A 29 13.97 16.33 -7.87
CA VAL A 29 14.67 16.08 -6.59
C VAL A 29 13.73 15.38 -5.62
N ALA A 30 12.50 15.86 -5.51
CA ALA A 30 11.47 15.21 -4.71
C ALA A 30 11.17 13.79 -5.22
N THR A 31 11.09 13.62 -6.54
CA THR A 31 10.90 12.30 -7.18
C THR A 31 12.03 11.34 -6.84
N LEU A 32 13.28 11.80 -6.90
CA LEU A 32 14.44 10.95 -6.59
C LEU A 32 14.45 10.51 -5.11
N LYS A 33 14.18 11.43 -4.18
CA LYS A 33 14.07 11.12 -2.74
C LYS A 33 12.95 10.11 -2.46
N LEU A 34 11.80 10.30 -3.11
CA LEU A 34 10.66 9.37 -2.99
C LEU A 34 11.00 7.99 -3.56
N GLY A 35 11.69 7.95 -4.70
CA GLY A 35 12.16 6.70 -5.32
C GLY A 35 13.12 5.93 -4.41
N GLN A 36 14.04 6.61 -3.74
CA GLN A 36 14.94 6.00 -2.74
C GLN A 36 14.16 5.40 -1.57
N ALA A 37 13.22 6.15 -0.99
CA ALA A 37 12.38 5.66 0.10
C ALA A 37 11.53 4.45 -0.31
N ARG A 38 10.93 4.49 -1.51
CA ARG A 38 10.16 3.39 -2.08
C ARG A 38 11.00 2.15 -2.32
N GLY A 39 12.24 2.32 -2.81
CA GLY A 39 13.17 1.22 -2.99
C GLY A 39 13.41 0.46 -1.69
N ILE A 40 13.56 1.16 -0.57
CA ILE A 40 13.67 0.55 0.76
C ILE A 40 12.36 -0.15 1.15
N ALA A 41 11.21 0.49 0.91
CA ALA A 41 9.88 -0.06 1.23
C ALA A 41 9.55 -1.36 0.46
N MET A 42 10.13 -1.55 -0.72
CA MET A 42 10.03 -2.79 -1.50
C MET A 42 11.09 -3.82 -1.10
N LEU A 43 12.33 -3.37 -0.92
CA LEU A 43 13.47 -4.26 -0.66
C LEU A 43 13.35 -4.99 0.68
N VAL A 44 12.94 -4.30 1.73
CA VAL A 44 12.86 -4.88 3.08
C VAL A 44 11.92 -6.10 3.15
N PRO A 45 10.63 -6.01 2.73
CA PRO A 45 9.75 -7.17 2.69
C PRO A 45 10.21 -8.24 1.70
N ALA A 46 10.73 -7.86 0.53
CA ALA A 46 11.24 -8.84 -0.44
C ALA A 46 12.41 -9.66 0.14
N ARG A 47 13.33 -9.04 0.88
CA ARG A 47 14.43 -9.74 1.58
C ARG A 47 13.96 -10.66 2.69
N ALA A 48 12.80 -10.39 3.28
CA ALA A 48 12.15 -11.26 4.25
C ALA A 48 11.34 -12.40 3.59
N GLY A 49 11.34 -12.49 2.25
CA GLY A 49 10.64 -13.55 1.50
C GLY A 49 9.17 -13.26 1.22
N LEU A 50 8.69 -12.04 1.49
CA LEU A 50 7.30 -11.66 1.24
C LEU A 50 7.10 -11.29 -0.24
N VAL A 51 5.93 -11.65 -0.77
CA VAL A 51 5.43 -11.12 -2.04
C VAL A 51 5.11 -9.64 -1.84
N VAL A 52 5.63 -8.79 -2.73
CA VAL A 52 5.41 -7.33 -2.71
C VAL A 52 4.55 -6.95 -3.91
N ALA A 53 3.30 -6.55 -3.65
CA ALA A 53 2.38 -6.10 -4.67
C ALA A 53 2.42 -4.58 -4.85
N GLU A 54 2.24 -4.11 -6.09
CA GLU A 54 2.25 -2.70 -6.43
C GLU A 54 0.89 -2.26 -7.01
N TYR A 55 0.35 -1.14 -6.52
CA TYR A 55 -0.96 -0.64 -6.96
C TYR A 55 -0.91 0.81 -7.45
N ALA A 56 -1.51 1.07 -8.60
CA ALA A 56 -1.72 2.44 -9.07
C ALA A 56 -2.65 3.21 -8.10
N PRO A 57 -2.43 4.52 -7.88
CA PRO A 57 -3.31 5.37 -7.07
C PRO A 57 -4.80 5.23 -7.41
N ASN A 58 -5.14 5.13 -8.70
CA ASN A 58 -6.52 4.95 -9.14
C ASN A 58 -7.09 3.57 -8.80
N ALA A 59 -6.25 2.54 -8.72
CA ALA A 59 -6.65 1.20 -8.28
C ALA A 59 -6.94 1.20 -6.77
N VAL A 60 -6.12 1.89 -5.97
CA VAL A 60 -6.38 2.09 -4.53
C VAL A 60 -7.71 2.80 -4.31
N LYS A 61 -7.92 3.93 -5.00
CA LYS A 61 -9.19 4.66 -4.97
C LYS A 61 -10.37 3.76 -5.35
N LYS A 62 -10.30 3.08 -6.49
CA LYS A 62 -11.38 2.19 -6.94
C LYS A 62 -11.67 1.07 -5.94
N ALA A 63 -10.64 0.49 -5.33
CA ALA A 63 -10.80 -0.60 -4.37
C ALA A 63 -11.41 -0.15 -3.03
N VAL A 64 -11.15 1.08 -2.61
CA VAL A 64 -11.62 1.60 -1.30
C VAL A 64 -12.97 2.30 -1.44
N ILE A 65 -13.12 3.22 -2.39
CA ILE A 65 -14.30 4.09 -2.54
C ILE A 65 -15.18 3.74 -3.75
N GLY A 66 -14.86 2.67 -4.49
CA GLY A 66 -15.62 2.20 -5.65
C GLY A 66 -15.38 2.98 -6.96
N VAL A 67 -14.78 4.17 -6.89
CA VAL A 67 -14.49 5.03 -8.05
C VAL A 67 -13.02 5.43 -8.10
N GLY A 68 -12.42 5.44 -9.30
CA GLY A 68 -10.99 5.76 -9.47
C GLY A 68 -10.64 7.26 -9.36
N HIS A 69 -11.63 8.15 -9.44
CA HIS A 69 -11.42 9.61 -9.49
C HIS A 69 -11.87 10.34 -8.20
N GLY A 70 -12.17 9.62 -7.12
CA GLY A 70 -12.63 10.26 -5.89
C GLY A 70 -11.52 10.98 -5.11
N ASP A 71 -11.96 11.80 -4.15
CA ASP A 71 -11.11 12.66 -3.32
C ASP A 71 -10.43 11.84 -2.21
N LYS A 72 -9.21 12.25 -1.83
CA LYS A 72 -8.42 11.67 -0.74
C LYS A 72 -9.18 11.68 0.58
N LYS A 73 -10.00 12.70 0.84
CA LYS A 73 -10.89 12.76 2.01
C LYS A 73 -11.90 11.61 2.04
N GLN A 74 -12.43 11.21 0.88
CA GLN A 74 -13.36 10.08 0.80
C GLN A 74 -12.67 8.77 1.12
N ILE A 75 -11.40 8.59 0.69
CA ILE A 75 -10.59 7.43 1.05
C ILE A 75 -10.45 7.35 2.57
N HIS A 76 -10.05 8.44 3.23
CA HIS A 76 -9.80 8.45 4.67
C HIS A 76 -11.07 8.16 5.48
N MET A 77 -12.21 8.73 5.07
CA MET A 77 -13.51 8.41 5.66
C MET A 77 -13.83 6.93 5.50
N MET A 78 -13.63 6.39 4.29
CA MET A 78 -13.96 5.00 3.98
C MET A 78 -13.04 4.01 4.69
N VAL A 79 -11.77 4.35 4.93
CA VAL A 79 -10.87 3.53 5.76
C VAL A 79 -11.43 3.37 7.17
N LYS A 80 -12.02 4.42 7.78
CA LYS A 80 -12.68 4.32 9.09
C LYS A 80 -13.91 3.42 9.07
N VAL A 81 -14.67 3.44 7.98
CA VAL A 81 -15.83 2.56 7.79
C VAL A 81 -15.41 1.11 7.66
N LEU A 82 -14.37 0.83 6.88
CA LEU A 82 -13.89 -0.53 6.62
C LEU A 82 -13.09 -1.12 7.79
N LEU A 83 -12.38 -0.28 8.54
CA LEU A 83 -11.58 -0.66 9.70
C LEU A 83 -12.01 0.14 10.94
N PRO A 84 -13.20 -0.13 11.52
CA PRO A 84 -13.76 0.67 12.61
C PRO A 84 -12.95 0.62 13.91
N LYS A 85 -12.02 -0.35 14.03
CA LYS A 85 -11.10 -0.49 15.17
C LYS A 85 -9.72 0.12 14.91
N ALA A 86 -9.42 0.53 13.68
CA ALA A 86 -8.12 1.12 13.37
C ALA A 86 -8.04 2.53 13.94
N VAL A 87 -6.99 2.77 14.72
CA VAL A 87 -6.64 4.11 15.21
C VAL A 87 -5.50 4.63 14.34
N PHE A 88 -5.74 5.76 13.69
CA PHE A 88 -4.73 6.47 12.91
C PHE A 88 -5.01 7.97 12.99
N ASP A 89 -3.94 8.75 13.14
CA ASP A 89 -3.96 10.20 13.35
C ASP A 89 -3.26 10.97 12.23
N THR A 90 -2.58 10.28 11.30
CA THR A 90 -1.88 10.87 10.17
C THR A 90 -2.47 10.46 8.82
N GLU A 91 -2.33 11.33 7.83
CA GLU A 91 -2.70 11.00 6.45
C GLU A 91 -1.89 9.82 5.90
N HIS A 92 -0.60 9.72 6.24
CA HIS A 92 0.26 8.63 5.79
C HIS A 92 -0.20 7.27 6.31
N ALA A 93 -0.66 7.21 7.57
CA ALA A 93 -1.23 5.98 8.12
C ALA A 93 -2.55 5.60 7.43
N ALA A 94 -3.42 6.59 7.15
CA ALA A 94 -4.65 6.36 6.41
C ALA A 94 -4.38 5.83 4.99
N ASP A 95 -3.40 6.41 4.29
CA ASP A 95 -2.98 6.00 2.95
C ASP A 95 -2.39 4.57 2.97
N ALA A 96 -1.56 4.23 3.97
CA ALA A 96 -1.03 2.87 4.14
C ALA A 96 -2.12 1.83 4.37
N LEU A 97 -3.13 2.15 5.20
CA LEU A 97 -4.29 1.29 5.42
C LEU A 97 -5.13 1.13 4.14
N ALA A 98 -5.32 2.20 3.36
CA ALA A 98 -6.02 2.14 2.09
C ALA A 98 -5.32 1.20 1.09
N ILE A 99 -3.99 1.24 1.02
CA ILE A 99 -3.19 0.32 0.18
C ILE A 99 -3.35 -1.13 0.67
N ALA A 100 -3.32 -1.37 1.98
CA ALA A 100 -3.53 -2.71 2.54
C ALA A 100 -4.92 -3.27 2.24
N ILE A 101 -5.98 -2.44 2.33
CA ILE A 101 -7.34 -2.80 1.92
C ILE A 101 -7.39 -3.11 0.42
N CYS A 102 -6.77 -2.26 -0.40
CA CYS A 102 -6.70 -2.48 -1.84
C CYS A 102 -6.08 -3.84 -2.17
N HIS A 103 -4.96 -4.17 -1.51
CA HIS A 103 -4.29 -5.44 -1.66
C HIS A 103 -5.17 -6.62 -1.24
N ALA A 104 -5.84 -6.54 -0.09
CA ALA A 104 -6.75 -7.58 0.39
C ALA A 104 -7.91 -7.85 -0.59
N HIS A 105 -8.49 -6.81 -1.20
CA HIS A 105 -9.52 -6.95 -2.22
C HIS A 105 -8.99 -7.60 -3.51
N HIS A 106 -7.79 -7.22 -3.96
CA HIS A 106 -7.19 -7.80 -5.17
C HIS A 106 -6.74 -9.25 -4.95
N ARG A 107 -6.29 -9.61 -3.75
CA ARG A 107 -5.92 -10.99 -3.37
C ARG A 107 -7.07 -11.96 -3.55
N GLN A 108 -8.30 -11.52 -3.28
CA GLN A 108 -9.50 -12.33 -3.47
C GLN A 108 -9.93 -12.45 -4.93
N SER A 109 -9.38 -11.64 -5.84
CA SER A 109 -9.72 -11.71 -7.25
C SER A 109 -9.21 -13.01 -7.88
N VAL A 110 -10.04 -13.59 -8.76
CA VAL A 110 -9.71 -14.82 -9.50
C VAL A 110 -8.39 -14.67 -10.26
N ALA A 111 -8.15 -13.49 -10.85
CA ALA A 111 -6.93 -13.19 -11.59
C ALA A 111 -5.66 -13.29 -10.73
N TYR A 112 -5.68 -12.79 -9.49
CA TYR A 112 -4.52 -12.88 -8.60
C TYR A 112 -4.25 -14.31 -8.14
N ARG A 113 -5.31 -15.07 -7.82
CA ARG A 113 -5.17 -16.49 -7.46
C ARG A 113 -4.62 -17.34 -8.61
N MET A 114 -4.97 -17.01 -9.85
CA MET A 114 -4.41 -17.67 -11.04
C MET A 114 -2.94 -17.30 -11.26
N ALA A 115 -2.55 -16.05 -11.01
CA ALA A 115 -1.17 -15.59 -11.17
C ALA A 115 -0.18 -16.21 -10.15
N LEU A 116 -0.66 -16.63 -8.97
CA LEU A 116 0.15 -17.31 -7.95
C LEU A 116 0.16 -18.85 -8.09
N ALA A 117 -0.72 -19.42 -8.93
CA ALA A 117 -0.89 -20.87 -9.07
C ALA A 117 -0.10 -21.47 -10.26
N GLY A 118 0.66 -20.65 -10.98
CA GLY A 118 1.59 -21.07 -12.05
C GLY A 118 3.03 -20.79 -11.66
#